data_AF-A0A534YAC2-F1
#
_entry.id   AF-A0A534YAC2-F1
#
_cell.length_a   1.000
_cell.length_b   1.000
_cell.length_c   1.000
_cell.angle_alpha   90.00
_cell.angle_beta   90.00
_cell.angle_gamma   90.00
#
_symmetry.space_group_name_H-M   'P 1'
#
loop_
_entity.id
_entity.type
_entity.pdbx_description
1 polymer ?
#
loop_
_entity_poly.entity_id
_entity_poly.type
_entity_poly.pdbx_seq_one_letter_code
_entity_poly.pdbx_strand_id
1 'polypeptide(L)'
;MSENESGTTRTKWSRSQRFRLTPAGRDAGHSYRQDIVASRVEAGRKSFDDARAEWAARLALEPTDGLYLGELLEAPRTIPEIAASLDGCGPQRSDVRAAIERLVHVRMMELVAPPPPPPAPPRRW
;
A
#
# COMPACT_ATOMS: atom_id res chain seq x y z
N MET A 1 -3.35 -9.34 36.49
CA MET A 1 -4.19 -9.63 35.32
C MET A 1 -3.60 -8.88 34.15
N SER A 2 -3.31 -9.63 33.11
CA SER A 2 -2.63 -9.39 31.83
C SER A 2 -2.25 -7.96 31.42
N GLU A 3 -0.94 -7.72 31.36
CA GLU A 3 -0.30 -6.67 30.58
C GLU A 3 -0.45 -6.99 29.09
N ASN A 4 -1.29 -6.22 28.37
CA ASN A 4 -1.34 -6.26 26.91
C ASN A 4 -0.18 -5.45 26.32
N GLU A 5 1.05 -5.96 26.42
CA GLU A 5 2.17 -5.49 25.60
C GLU A 5 2.12 -6.14 24.21
N SER A 6 1.17 -5.73 23.37
CA SER A 6 1.32 -5.87 21.92
C SER A 6 2.16 -4.72 21.39
N GLY A 7 3.42 -4.68 21.82
CA GLY A 7 4.43 -3.78 21.30
C GLY A 7 4.87 -4.23 19.91
N THR A 8 4.00 -4.15 18.90
CA THR A 8 4.47 -4.18 17.50
C THR A 8 5.33 -2.94 17.31
N THR A 9 6.65 -3.13 17.34
CA THR A 9 7.61 -2.08 17.04
C THR A 9 7.28 -1.50 15.67
N ARG A 10 6.67 -0.30 15.64
CA ARG A 10 6.35 0.39 14.38
C ARG A 10 7.62 0.48 13.55
N THR A 11 7.58 -0.09 12.35
CA THR A 11 8.72 -0.10 11.45
C THR A 11 9.16 1.33 11.16
N LYS A 12 10.32 1.76 11.67
CA LYS A 12 10.78 3.14 11.52
C LYS A 12 11.31 3.38 10.11
N TRP A 13 10.41 3.74 9.19
CA TRP A 13 10.78 4.24 7.86
C TRP A 13 11.02 5.74 7.87
N SER A 14 11.99 6.18 7.07
CA SER A 14 12.20 7.60 6.79
C SER A 14 11.02 8.17 6.01
N ARG A 15 10.82 9.50 6.08
CA ARG A 15 9.74 10.17 5.31
C ARG A 15 9.92 10.00 3.79
N SER A 16 11.16 9.85 3.34
CA SER A 16 11.53 9.68 1.93
C SER A 16 11.53 8.22 1.48
N GLN A 17 11.18 7.27 2.36
CA GLN A 17 11.07 5.87 1.99
C GLN A 17 10.00 5.70 0.91
N ARG A 18 10.42 5.23 -0.27
CA ARG A 18 9.51 4.85 -1.35
C ARG A 18 9.20 3.37 -1.28
N PHE A 19 8.00 3.01 -1.69
CA PHE A 19 7.52 1.64 -1.78
C PHE A 19 7.19 1.36 -3.24
N ARG A 20 7.39 0.11 -3.67
CA ARG A 20 6.96 -0.37 -4.98
C ARG A 20 6.23 -1.70 -4.83
N LEU A 21 5.37 -2.01 -5.79
CA LEU A 21 4.72 -3.32 -5.86
C LEU A 21 5.73 -4.39 -6.26
N THR A 22 5.62 -5.55 -5.61
CA THR A 22 6.20 -6.81 -6.10
C THR A 22 5.37 -7.30 -7.30
N PRO A 23 5.81 -8.33 -8.05
CA PRO A 23 4.98 -8.94 -9.10
C PRO A 23 3.60 -9.37 -8.57
N ALA A 24 3.55 -10.04 -7.41
CA ALA A 24 2.31 -10.44 -6.77
C ALA A 24 1.42 -9.23 -6.41
N GLY A 25 2.02 -8.13 -5.92
CA GLY A 25 1.29 -6.90 -5.65
C GLY A 25 0.71 -6.23 -6.90
N ARG A 26 1.40 -6.33 -8.04
CA ARG A 26 0.89 -5.84 -9.34
C ARG A 26 -0.30 -6.67 -9.79
N ASP A 27 -0.19 -7.99 -9.76
CA ASP A 27 -1.27 -8.90 -10.13
C ASP A 27 -2.50 -8.71 -9.22
N ALA A 28 -2.28 -8.52 -7.92
CA ALA A 28 -3.34 -8.19 -6.96
C ALA A 28 -4.01 -6.84 -7.28
N GLY A 29 -3.25 -5.81 -7.65
CA GLY A 29 -3.78 -4.51 -8.05
C GLY A 29 -4.57 -4.55 -9.37
N HIS A 30 -4.11 -5.34 -10.34
CA HIS A 30 -4.82 -5.54 -11.61
C HIS A 30 -6.12 -6.32 -11.42
N SER A 31 -6.10 -7.43 -10.65
CA SER A 31 -7.31 -8.21 -10.35
C SER A 31 -8.34 -7.40 -9.56
N TYR A 32 -7.90 -6.59 -8.58
CA TYR A 32 -8.79 -5.66 -7.88
C TYR A 32 -9.54 -4.74 -8.86
N ARG A 33 -8.82 -4.13 -9.80
CA ARG A 33 -9.42 -3.23 -10.80
C ARG A 33 -10.43 -3.98 -11.68
N GLN A 34 -10.13 -5.20 -12.08
CA GLN A 34 -11.04 -6.03 -12.89
C GLN A 34 -12.32 -6.35 -12.12
N ASP A 35 -12.21 -6.81 -10.88
CA ASP A 35 -13.36 -7.17 -10.05
C ASP A 35 -14.26 -5.96 -9.75
N ILE A 36 -13.66 -4.80 -9.48
CA ILE A 36 -14.41 -3.56 -9.27
C ILE A 36 -15.10 -3.07 -10.54
N VAL A 37 -14.50 -3.26 -11.71
CA VAL A 37 -15.16 -2.89 -12.98
C VAL A 37 -16.31 -3.85 -13.28
N ALA A 38 -16.11 -5.16 -13.05
CA ALA A 38 -17.15 -6.17 -13.25
C ALA A 38 -18.35 -5.94 -12.32
N SER A 39 -18.10 -5.60 -11.05
CA SER A 39 -19.17 -5.40 -10.05
C SER A 39 -20.11 -4.23 -10.36
N ARG A 40 -19.68 -3.27 -11.18
CA ARG A 40 -20.52 -2.14 -11.63
C ARG A 40 -21.68 -2.58 -12.52
N VAL A 41 -21.59 -3.73 -13.18
CA VAL A 41 -22.61 -4.24 -14.09
C VAL A 41 -23.80 -4.85 -13.33
N GLU A 42 -23.57 -5.31 -12.09
CA GLU A 42 -24.48 -6.22 -11.40
C GLU A 42 -25.52 -5.53 -10.50
N ALA A 43 -25.16 -4.63 -9.55
CA ALA A 43 -26.16 -4.12 -8.58
C ALA A 43 -25.76 -2.93 -7.67
N GLY A 44 -24.97 -1.96 -8.13
CA GLY A 44 -24.67 -0.76 -7.33
C GLY A 44 -23.77 -1.01 -6.09
N ARG A 45 -23.96 -0.25 -5.00
CA ARG A 45 -23.00 -0.20 -3.86
C ARG A 45 -22.76 -1.56 -3.19
N LYS A 46 -23.79 -2.39 -3.05
CA LYS A 46 -23.66 -3.73 -2.44
C LYS A 46 -22.74 -4.63 -3.26
N SER A 47 -22.94 -4.69 -4.58
CA SER A 47 -22.07 -5.44 -5.50
C SER A 47 -20.61 -4.98 -5.41
N PHE A 48 -20.39 -3.67 -5.28
CA PHE A 48 -19.05 -3.12 -5.08
C PHE A 48 -18.41 -3.60 -3.76
N ASP A 49 -19.14 -3.58 -2.64
CA ASP A 49 -18.61 -4.02 -1.35
C ASP A 49 -18.35 -5.54 -1.31
N ASP A 50 -19.26 -6.33 -1.88
CA ASP A 50 -19.13 -7.78 -1.99
C ASP A 50 -17.89 -8.14 -2.83
N ALA A 51 -17.69 -7.51 -4.00
CA ALA A 51 -16.51 -7.72 -4.84
C ALA A 51 -15.19 -7.40 -4.13
N ARG A 52 -15.16 -6.32 -3.33
CA ARG A 52 -13.97 -5.98 -2.53
C ARG A 52 -13.69 -6.99 -1.44
N ALA A 53 -14.74 -7.48 -0.77
CA ALA A 53 -14.62 -8.48 0.27
C ALA A 53 -14.12 -9.83 -0.29
N GLU A 54 -14.67 -10.27 -1.42
CA GLU A 54 -14.24 -11.49 -2.10
C GLU A 54 -12.80 -11.42 -2.60
N TRP A 55 -12.43 -10.32 -3.26
CA TRP A 55 -11.06 -10.08 -3.71
C TRP A 55 -10.07 -10.17 -2.55
N ALA A 56 -10.38 -9.49 -1.45
CA ALA A 56 -9.55 -9.44 -0.26
C ALA A 56 -9.40 -10.82 0.39
N ALA A 57 -10.52 -11.55 0.51
CA ALA A 57 -10.53 -12.89 1.09
C ALA A 57 -9.64 -13.88 0.32
N ARG A 58 -9.65 -13.84 -1.02
CA ARG A 58 -8.82 -14.72 -1.85
C ARG A 58 -7.31 -14.49 -1.68
N LEU A 59 -6.91 -13.28 -1.28
CA LEU A 59 -5.51 -12.87 -1.15
C LEU A 59 -5.07 -12.69 0.31
N ALA A 60 -5.95 -12.99 1.27
CA ALA A 60 -5.74 -12.70 2.69
C ALA A 60 -5.34 -11.23 2.96
N LEU A 61 -6.00 -10.31 2.27
CA LEU A 61 -5.82 -8.86 2.40
C LEU A 61 -7.04 -8.21 3.06
N GLU A 62 -6.94 -6.92 3.35
CA GLU A 62 -8.11 -6.11 3.71
C GLU A 62 -8.80 -5.57 2.45
N PRO A 63 -10.15 -5.43 2.42
CA PRO A 63 -10.88 -4.86 1.28
C PRO A 63 -10.42 -3.45 0.87
N THR A 64 -9.81 -2.70 1.78
CA THR A 64 -9.21 -1.37 1.51
C THR A 64 -7.85 -1.44 0.84
N ASP A 65 -7.15 -2.57 0.91
CA ASP A 65 -5.77 -2.67 0.44
C ASP A 65 -5.65 -2.52 -1.07
N GLY A 66 -6.70 -2.89 -1.83
CA GLY A 66 -6.76 -2.73 -3.28
C GLY A 66 -6.63 -1.28 -3.75
N LEU A 67 -7.09 -0.32 -2.94
CA LEU A 67 -6.90 1.10 -3.20
C LEU A 67 -5.43 1.46 -3.21
N TYR A 68 -4.68 1.06 -2.18
CA TYR A 68 -3.26 1.38 -2.06
C TYR A 68 -2.42 0.65 -3.10
N LEU A 69 -2.78 -0.59 -3.47
CA LEU A 69 -2.15 -1.29 -4.59
C LEU A 69 -2.35 -0.53 -5.90
N GLY A 70 -3.56 -0.01 -6.14
CA GLY A 70 -3.87 0.81 -7.31
C GLY A 70 -2.98 2.06 -7.46
N GLU A 71 -2.71 2.75 -6.36
CA GLU A 71 -1.88 3.98 -6.34
C GLU A 71 -0.41 3.74 -6.74
N LEU A 72 0.11 2.52 -6.56
CA LEU A 72 1.50 2.16 -6.82
C LEU A 72 1.72 1.38 -8.12
N LEU A 73 0.67 1.14 -8.93
CA LEU A 73 0.81 0.43 -10.21
C LEU A 73 1.77 1.14 -11.17
N GLU A 74 1.67 2.47 -11.24
CA GLU A 74 2.43 3.29 -12.19
C GLU A 74 3.87 3.56 -11.75
N ALA A 75 4.07 3.89 -10.46
CA ALA A 75 5.38 4.32 -9.97
C ALA A 75 5.56 4.10 -8.46
N PRO A 76 6.82 3.97 -7.98
CA PRO A 76 7.09 3.94 -6.55
C PRO A 76 6.74 5.27 -5.85
N ARG A 77 6.07 5.18 -4.70
CA ARG A 77 5.61 6.34 -3.92
C ARG A 77 5.97 6.25 -2.44
N THR A 78 6.06 7.40 -1.80
CA THR A 78 6.17 7.56 -0.34
C THR A 78 4.80 7.58 0.33
N ILE A 79 4.74 7.33 1.64
CA ILE A 79 3.48 7.43 2.41
C ILE A 79 2.81 8.81 2.25
N PRO A 80 3.51 9.96 2.34
CA PRO A 80 2.90 11.25 2.08
C PRO A 80 2.33 11.42 0.66
N GLU A 81 3.01 10.90 -0.37
CA GLU A 81 2.53 10.98 -1.75
C GLU A 81 1.25 10.14 -1.96
N ILE A 82 1.16 8.97 -1.32
CA ILE A 82 -0.04 8.11 -1.36
C ILE A 82 -1.18 8.76 -0.56
N ALA A 83 -0.90 9.32 0.62
CA ALA A 83 -1.90 10.03 1.39
C ALA A 83 -2.45 11.26 0.64
N ALA A 84 -1.59 11.98 -0.09
CA ALA A 84 -1.99 13.13 -0.89
C ALA A 84 -2.83 12.73 -2.12
N SER A 85 -2.58 11.58 -2.75
CA SER A 85 -3.41 11.13 -3.87
C SER A 85 -4.80 10.64 -3.45
N LEU A 86 -4.94 10.26 -2.18
CA LEU A 86 -6.20 9.82 -1.56
C LEU A 86 -6.87 10.91 -0.72
N ASP A 87 -6.36 12.14 -0.76
CA ASP A 87 -6.92 13.25 0.02
C ASP A 87 -8.38 13.53 -0.40
N GLY A 88 -9.25 13.74 0.59
CA GLY A 88 -10.70 13.86 0.38
C GLY A 88 -11.46 12.55 0.10
N CYS A 89 -10.76 11.42 -0.09
CA CYS A 89 -11.38 10.11 -0.36
C CYS A 89 -11.54 9.20 0.88
N GLY A 90 -11.18 9.69 2.07
CA GLY A 90 -11.44 9.02 3.35
C GLY A 90 -10.19 8.65 4.17
N PRO A 91 -9.18 7.94 3.62
CA PRO A 91 -8.04 7.47 4.41
C PRO A 91 -7.18 8.60 4.96
N GLN A 92 -6.87 8.55 6.25
CA GLN A 92 -5.86 9.40 6.85
C GLN A 92 -4.46 8.81 6.64
N ARG A 93 -3.43 9.63 6.86
CA ARG A 93 -2.03 9.19 6.75
C ARG A 93 -1.68 8.00 7.65
N SER A 94 -2.34 7.87 8.81
CA SER A 94 -2.21 6.72 9.70
C SER A 94 -2.73 5.43 9.05
N ASP A 95 -3.85 5.51 8.34
CA ASP A 95 -4.48 4.37 7.67
C ASP A 95 -3.63 3.90 6.50
N VAL A 96 -3.13 4.85 5.70
CA VAL A 96 -2.15 4.59 4.64
C VAL A 96 -0.96 3.85 5.22
N ARG A 97 -0.38 4.34 6.32
CA ARG A 97 0.78 3.70 6.93
C ARG A 97 0.48 2.28 7.40
N ALA A 98 -0.63 2.06 8.10
CA ALA A 98 -1.02 0.73 8.57
C ALA A 98 -1.20 -0.25 7.41
N ALA A 99 -1.79 0.21 6.30
CA ALA A 99 -1.94 -0.60 5.09
C ALA A 99 -0.59 -0.93 4.43
N ILE A 100 0.32 0.04 4.32
CA ILE A 100 1.67 -0.22 3.79
C ILE A 100 2.44 -1.19 4.70
N GLU A 101 2.32 -1.09 6.02
CA GLU A 101 2.92 -2.04 6.97
C GLU A 101 2.39 -3.47 6.75
N ARG A 102 1.07 -3.64 6.58
CA ARG A 102 0.48 -4.94 6.21
C ARG A 102 0.96 -5.44 4.86
N LEU A 103 0.92 -4.61 3.82
CA LEU A 103 1.25 -5.01 2.45
C LEU A 103 2.72 -5.36 2.26
N VAL A 104 3.62 -4.73 3.02
CA VAL A 104 5.03 -5.15 3.11
C VAL A 104 5.16 -6.48 3.84
N HIS A 105 4.42 -6.68 4.94
CA HIS A 105 4.44 -7.93 5.70
C HIS A 105 4.00 -9.14 4.85
N VAL A 106 2.93 -8.99 4.06
CA VAL A 106 2.43 -10.04 3.15
C VAL A 106 3.11 -10.05 1.78
N ARG A 107 4.23 -9.32 1.61
CA ARG A 107 5.07 -9.31 0.39
C ARG A 107 4.37 -8.83 -0.89
N MET A 108 3.30 -8.05 -0.77
CA MET A 108 2.68 -7.33 -1.90
C MET A 108 3.47 -6.06 -2.25
N MET A 109 4.20 -5.51 -1.28
CA MET A 109 5.05 -4.34 -1.44
C MET A 109 6.46 -4.59 -0.93
N GLU A 110 7.39 -3.83 -1.49
CA GLU A 110 8.77 -3.80 -1.01
C GLU A 110 9.31 -2.37 -0.94
N LEU A 111 10.32 -2.20 -0.08
CA LEU A 111 11.02 -0.94 0.08
C LEU A 111 11.92 -0.71 -1.13
N VAL A 112 11.89 0.50 -1.67
CA VAL A 112 12.90 0.95 -2.62
C VAL A 112 14.11 1.42 -1.83
N ALA A 113 15.28 0.84 -2.11
CA ALA A 113 16.53 1.31 -1.51
C ALA A 113 16.77 2.78 -1.89
N PRO A 114 17.21 3.65 -0.95
CA PRO A 114 17.61 5.00 -1.31
C PRO A 114 18.75 4.94 -2.34
N PRO A 115 18.83 5.91 -3.27
CA PRO A 115 19.96 5.98 -4.18
C PRO A 115 21.27 6.09 -3.38
N PRO A 116 22.37 5.51 -3.86
CA PRO A 116 23.66 5.64 -3.19
C PRO A 116 24.04 7.13 -3.06
N PRO A 117 24.72 7.53 -1.98
CA PRO A 117 25.18 8.91 -1.84
C PRO A 117 26.08 9.29 -3.01
N PRO A 118 26.05 10.55 -3.48
CA PRO A 118 26.97 11.01 -4.51
C PRO A 118 28.43 10.85 -4.03
N PRO A 119 29.38 10.60 -4.94
CA PRO A 119 30.79 10.50 -4.57
C PRO A 119 31.24 11.78 -3.87
N ALA A 120 32.05 11.64 -2.82
CA ALA A 120 32.58 12.78 -2.09
C ALA A 120 33.33 13.72 -3.06
N PRO A 121 33.17 15.05 -2.93
CA PRO A 121 33.92 15.97 -3.76
C PRO A 121 35.43 15.76 -3.56
N PRO A 122 36.25 15.94 -4.60
CA PRO A 122 37.70 15.81 -4.45
C PRO A 122 38.19 16.78 -3.38
N ARG A 123 39.00 16.28 -2.44
CA ARG A 123 39.64 17.11 -1.42
C ARG A 123 40.56 18.10 -2.15
N ARG A 124 40.24 19.40 -2.06
CA ARG A 124 41.15 20.46 -2.49
C ARG A 124 42.23 20.57 -1.41
N TRP A 125 43.48 20.34 -1.81
CA TRP A 125 44.67 20.58 -1.00
C TRP A 125 45.21 21.97 -1.31
#